data_AF-A0A528ZMD1-F1
#
_entry.id   AF-A0A528ZMD1-F1
#
_cell.length_a   1.000
_cell.length_b   1.000
_cell.length_c   1.000
_cell.angle_alpha   90.00
_cell.angle_beta   90.00
_cell.angle_gamma   90.00
#
_symmetry.space_group_name_H-M   'P 1'
#
loop_
_entity.id
_entity.type
_entity.pdbx_description
1 polymer ?
#
loop_
_entity_poly.entity_id
_entity_poly.type
_entity_poly.pdbx_seq_one_letter_code
_entity_poly.pdbx_strand_id
1 'polypeptide(L)'
;MAQFWSVNHNQTARQEIDGQHLWSPKTESNGARNEFYNNMRRATPGDLVLSYADQAIGYMGRIAEFAFTAPKPMEFGETGAYWNQEG
;
A
#
# COMPACT_ATOMS: atom_id res chain seq x y z
N MET A 1 -6.73 -14.71 14.82
CA MET A 1 -5.60 -15.33 14.08
C MET A 1 -5.02 -14.27 13.17
N ALA A 2 -3.70 -14.25 12.98
CA ALA A 2 -3.07 -13.32 12.04
C ALA A 2 -3.57 -13.60 10.61
N GLN A 3 -3.90 -12.55 9.88
CA GLN A 3 -4.26 -12.61 8.47
C GLN A 3 -3.03 -12.46 7.58
N PHE A 4 -3.17 -12.92 6.35
CA PHE A 4 -2.16 -12.80 5.31
C PHE A 4 -2.67 -11.91 4.20
N TRP A 5 -1.85 -10.95 3.83
CA TRP A 5 -2.12 -9.98 2.77
C TRP A 5 -1.08 -10.14 1.67
N SER A 6 -1.44 -9.70 0.47
CA SER A 6 -0.48 -9.50 -0.63
C SER A 6 -0.62 -8.07 -1.10
N VAL A 7 0.51 -7.38 -1.27
CA VAL A 7 0.57 -6.06 -1.89
C VAL A 7 1.26 -6.19 -3.24
N ASN A 8 0.58 -5.72 -4.29
CA ASN A 8 1.18 -5.57 -5.60
C ASN A 8 1.52 -4.09 -5.81
N HIS A 9 2.81 -3.79 -5.75
CA HIS A 9 3.31 -2.41 -5.77
C HIS A 9 4.43 -2.23 -6.79
N ASN A 10 4.32 -2.85 -7.97
CA ASN A 10 5.30 -2.74 -9.07
C ASN A 10 5.79 -1.31 -9.35
N GLN A 11 4.92 -0.31 -9.21
CA GLN A 11 5.24 1.09 -9.50
C GLN A 11 6.06 1.78 -8.40
N THR A 12 5.92 1.34 -7.14
CA THR A 12 6.40 2.05 -5.94
C THR A 12 7.14 1.14 -4.96
N ALA A 13 7.44 -0.10 -5.34
CA ALA A 13 8.01 -1.12 -4.46
C ALA A 13 9.27 -0.63 -3.76
N ARG A 14 10.21 -0.02 -4.49
CA ARG A 14 11.44 0.50 -3.90
C ARG A 14 11.17 1.56 -2.85
N GLN A 15 10.33 2.55 -3.17
CA GLN A 15 9.98 3.65 -2.26
C GLN A 15 9.28 3.12 -0.99
N GLU A 16 8.33 2.20 -1.16
CA GLU A 16 7.58 1.61 -0.06
C GLU A 16 8.43 0.71 0.83
N ILE A 17 9.34 -0.08 0.24
CA ILE A 17 10.27 -0.94 0.98
C ILE A 17 11.30 -0.10 1.73
N ASP A 18 11.96 0.84 1.04
CA ASP A 18 12.97 1.73 1.64
C ASP A 18 12.34 2.63 2.72
N GLY A 19 11.11 3.08 2.49
CA GLY A 19 10.33 3.91 3.40
C GLY A 19 9.54 3.13 4.46
N GLN A 20 9.60 1.81 4.46
CA GLN A 20 8.94 0.90 5.42
C GLN A 20 7.44 1.16 5.62
N HIS A 21 6.74 1.53 4.55
CA HIS A 21 5.31 1.82 4.58
C HIS A 21 4.62 1.27 3.34
N LEU A 22 3.30 1.08 3.45
CA LEU A 22 2.43 0.83 2.31
C LEU A 22 1.47 2.02 2.19
N TRP A 23 1.21 2.47 0.97
CA TRP A 23 0.30 3.58 0.73
C TRP A 23 -0.61 3.29 -0.47
N SER A 24 -1.85 3.73 -0.38
CA SER A 24 -2.79 3.71 -1.50
C SER A 24 -3.77 4.88 -1.35
N PRO A 25 -4.30 5.44 -2.45
CA PRO A 25 -5.37 6.41 -2.33
C PRO A 25 -6.62 5.79 -1.69
N LYS A 26 -7.51 6.59 -1.11
CA LYS A 26 -8.75 6.08 -0.48
C LYS A 26 -9.79 5.57 -1.49
N THR A 27 -9.76 6.12 -2.70
CA THR A 27 -10.68 5.86 -3.81
C THR A 27 -9.92 5.95 -5.12
N GLU A 28 -10.54 5.49 -6.20
CA GLU A 28 -10.03 5.74 -7.55
C GLU A 28 -10.06 7.24 -7.89
N SER A 29 -9.41 7.63 -8.99
CA SER A 29 -9.32 9.03 -9.43
C SER A 29 -10.67 9.64 -9.80
N ASN A 30 -11.64 8.81 -10.19
CA ASN A 30 -13.04 9.20 -10.42
C ASN A 30 -13.92 9.18 -9.16
N GLY A 31 -13.34 8.88 -7.99
CA GLY A 31 -14.05 8.76 -6.71
C GLY A 31 -14.72 7.40 -6.46
N ALA A 32 -14.60 6.43 -7.38
CA ALA A 32 -15.15 5.10 -7.20
C ALA A 32 -14.48 4.35 -6.04
N ARG A 33 -15.26 3.50 -5.37
CA ARG A 33 -14.76 2.61 -4.32
C ARG A 33 -13.93 1.50 -4.94
N ASN A 34 -12.83 1.16 -4.28
CA ASN A 34 -11.97 0.05 -4.65
C ASN A 34 -11.71 -0.82 -3.43
N GLU A 35 -12.02 -2.11 -3.52
CA GLU A 35 -11.88 -3.04 -2.40
C GLU A 35 -10.42 -3.25 -1.98
N PHE A 36 -9.46 -3.12 -2.91
CA PHE A 36 -8.04 -3.22 -2.56
C PHE A 36 -7.60 -2.07 -1.65
N TYR A 37 -8.06 -0.85 -1.92
CA TYR A 37 -7.80 0.30 -1.05
C TYR A 37 -8.52 0.16 0.30
N ASN A 38 -9.74 -0.41 0.30
CA ASN A 38 -10.46 -0.69 1.54
C ASN A 38 -9.75 -1.76 2.39
N ASN A 39 -9.05 -2.73 1.78
CA ASN A 39 -8.31 -3.76 2.50
C ASN A 39 -7.19 -3.20 3.39
N MET A 40 -6.60 -2.05 3.03
CA MET A 40 -5.61 -1.36 3.89
C MET A 40 -6.16 -1.11 5.30
N ARG A 41 -7.46 -0.80 5.42
CA ARG A 41 -8.13 -0.57 6.72
C ARG A 41 -8.51 -1.86 7.45
N ARG A 42 -8.48 -3.00 6.76
CA ARG A 42 -8.79 -4.32 7.32
C ARG A 42 -7.53 -5.00 7.91
N ALA A 43 -6.35 -4.62 7.42
CA ALA A 43 -5.09 -5.09 7.95
C ALA A 43 -4.88 -4.60 9.39
N THR A 44 -4.38 -5.47 10.25
CA THR A 44 -4.20 -5.19 11.68
C THR A 44 -2.76 -5.43 12.12
N PRO A 45 -2.27 -4.72 13.17
CA PRO A 45 -0.96 -4.97 13.73
C PRO A 45 -0.74 -6.44 14.05
N GLY A 46 0.32 -7.01 13.50
CA GLY A 46 0.67 -8.41 13.65
C GLY A 46 0.36 -9.29 12.44
N ASP A 47 -0.48 -8.84 11.50
CA ASP A 47 -0.71 -9.52 10.22
C ASP A 47 0.57 -9.56 9.37
N LEU A 48 0.64 -10.52 8.44
CA LEU A 48 1.76 -10.65 7.50
C LEU A 48 1.36 -10.15 6.11
N VAL A 49 2.29 -9.50 5.43
CA VAL A 49 2.10 -9.00 4.06
C VAL A 49 3.22 -9.49 3.15
N LEU A 50 2.85 -10.08 2.03
CA LEU A 50 3.77 -10.47 0.97
C LEU A 50 3.91 -9.32 -0.02
N SER A 51 5.15 -8.88 -0.26
CA SER A 51 5.47 -7.85 -1.24
C SER A 51 5.71 -8.51 -2.60
N TYR A 52 4.81 -8.21 -3.55
CA TYR A 52 4.89 -8.67 -4.92
C TYR A 52 5.27 -7.50 -5.84
N ALA A 53 6.43 -7.61 -6.48
CA ALA A 53 6.94 -6.69 -7.47
C ALA A 53 7.80 -7.44 -8.50
N ASP A 54 7.95 -6.91 -9.71
CA ASP A 54 8.77 -7.49 -10.78
C ASP A 54 8.49 -8.98 -11.04
N GLN A 55 7.19 -9.33 -10.98
CA GLN A 55 6.67 -10.69 -11.15
C GLN A 55 7.10 -11.72 -10.08
N ALA A 56 7.66 -11.27 -8.96
CA ALA A 56 8.15 -12.13 -7.88
C ALA A 56 7.69 -11.64 -6.50
N ILE A 57 7.66 -12.56 -5.52
CA ILE A 57 7.58 -12.20 -4.11
C ILE A 57 9.01 -11.94 -3.64
N GLY A 58 9.33 -10.68 -3.35
CA GLY A 58 10.68 -10.27 -2.93
C GLY A 58 10.84 -10.16 -1.42
N TYR A 59 9.77 -9.81 -0.70
CA TYR A 59 9.82 -9.51 0.74
C TYR A 59 8.57 -10.01 1.46
N MET A 60 8.71 -10.20 2.77
CA MET A 60 7.61 -10.43 3.69
C MET A 60 7.70 -9.42 4.84
N GLY A 61 6.66 -8.62 5.01
CA GLY A 61 6.52 -7.64 6.07
C GLY A 61 5.54 -8.11 7.15
N ARG A 62 5.63 -7.47 8.31
CA ARG A 62 4.63 -7.58 9.38
C ARG A 62 3.99 -6.21 9.56
N ILE A 63 2.66 -6.15 9.54
CA ILE A 63 1.93 -4.91 9.78
C ILE A 63 2.23 -4.43 11.20
N ALA A 64 2.75 -3.21 11.32
CA ALA A 64 3.13 -2.61 12.59
C ALA A 64 2.01 -1.76 13.21
N GLU A 65 1.20 -1.12 12.37
CA GLU A 65 0.15 -0.18 12.79
C GLU A 65 -1.10 -0.33 11.90
N PHE A 66 -2.24 0.15 12.40
CA PHE A 66 -3.45 0.29 11.60
C PHE A 66 -3.26 1.38 10.53
N ALA A 67 -3.97 1.26 9.40
CA ALA A 67 -3.97 2.31 8.40
C ALA A 67 -4.54 3.63 8.97
N PHE A 68 -3.86 4.74 8.67
CA PHE A 68 -4.30 6.10 8.99
C PHE A 68 -4.24 6.98 7.75
N THR A 69 -4.85 8.16 7.82
CA THR A 69 -4.86 9.09 6.68
C THR A 69 -3.50 9.75 6.50
N ALA A 70 -2.94 9.68 5.29
CA ALA A 70 -1.63 10.25 4.99
C ALA A 70 -1.61 10.89 3.58
N PRO A 71 -0.80 11.96 3.39
CA PRO A 71 -0.58 12.49 2.05
C PRO A 71 0.14 11.48 1.17
N LYS A 72 0.02 11.62 -0.16
CA LYS A 72 0.82 10.84 -1.11
C LYS A 72 2.32 11.04 -0.80
N PRO A 73 3.12 9.97 -0.64
CA PRO A 73 4.54 10.09 -0.38
C PRO A 73 5.24 10.91 -1.45
N MET A 74 6.06 11.89 -1.04
CA MET A 74 6.71 12.83 -1.96
C MET A 74 7.73 12.10 -2.86
N GLU A 75 8.35 11.04 -2.34
CA GLU A 75 9.29 10.17 -3.03
C GLU A 75 8.67 9.36 -4.18
N PHE A 76 7.33 9.31 -4.30
CA PHE A 76 6.68 8.73 -5.47
C PHE A 76 6.87 9.61 -6.72
N GLY A 77 7.10 10.92 -6.56
CA GLY A 77 7.29 11.86 -7.67
C GLY A 77 6.11 11.82 -8.66
N GLU A 78 6.44 11.65 -9.94
CA GLU A 78 5.46 11.52 -11.04
C GLU A 78 4.75 10.16 -11.07
N THR A 79 5.28 9.15 -10.38
CA THR A 79 4.61 7.84 -10.29
C THR A 79 3.27 8.01 -9.60
N GLY A 80 2.22 7.50 -10.25
CA GLY A 80 0.87 7.68 -9.74
C GLY A 80 0.43 9.15 -9.68
N ALA A 81 0.86 9.99 -10.63
CA ALA A 81 0.37 11.36 -10.76
C ALA A 81 -1.17 11.45 -10.87
N TYR A 82 -1.82 10.36 -11.32
CA TYR A 82 -3.28 10.23 -11.41
C TYR A 82 -3.95 9.79 -10.11
N TRP A 83 -3.19 9.40 -9.07
CA TRP A 83 -3.75 9.08 -7.75
C TRP A 83 -4.09 10.35 -6.98
N ASN A 84 -5.10 10.24 -6.13
CA ASN A 84 -5.45 11.31 -5.20
C ASN A 84 -4.30 11.62 -4.25
N GLN A 85 -4.23 12.86 -3.77
CA GLN A 85 -3.18 13.31 -2.86
C GLN A 85 -3.36 12.81 -1.41
N GLU A 86 -4.51 12.19 -1.10
CA GLU A 86 -4.84 11.66 0.22
C GLU A 86 -5.13 10.15 0.14
N GLY A 87 -4.46 9.38 1.01
CA GLY A 87 -4.60 7.94 1.24
C GLY A 87 -5.13 7.62 2.62
#